data_AF-A0A831L945-F1
#
_entry.id   AF-A0A831L945-F1
#
_cell.length_a   1.000
_cell.length_b   1.000
_cell.length_c   1.000
_cell.angle_alpha   90.00
_cell.angle_beta   90.00
_cell.angle_gamma   90.00
#
_symmetry.space_group_name_H-M   'P 1'
#
loop_
_entity.id
_entity.type
_entity.pdbx_description
1 polymer ?
#
loop_
_entity_poly.entity_id
_entity_poly.type
_entity_poly.pdbx_seq_one_letter_code
_entity_poly.pdbx_strand_id
1 'polypeptide(L)'
;MWFGHWDSCGRFTPCRPKNVHDDSSRGNAMKTHKTAMLVLCLFTAGIVLSAADADPQRRRKQKHSHHQKCRRILNRIVGSQKDFQLYEADGFRFAMVRRQDECLVGLFTADYSQVEGYRGITNCLVLLDLNGVVKEVKVVESEDTPPYVQRLIRMGFLEQLVGLKPGQTPEVDAVSGATITCDAIRDSLVETLVVFNKIAQCVDFSAHEPRGRTPDCKVIAIE
;
A
#
# COMPACT_ATOMS: atom_id res chain seq x y z
N MET A 1 -34.81 -4.49 -15.29
CA MET A 1 -36.20 -4.65 -14.82
C MET A 1 -36.72 -5.99 -15.30
N TRP A 2 -36.83 -6.96 -14.40
CA TRP A 2 -37.43 -8.28 -14.69
C TRP A 2 -38.83 -8.27 -14.10
N PHE A 3 -39.86 -8.33 -14.94
CA PHE A 3 -41.25 -8.40 -14.51
C PHE A 3 -41.61 -9.87 -14.22
N GLY A 4 -42.00 -10.14 -12.97
CA GLY A 4 -42.54 -11.42 -12.51
C GLY A 4 -43.43 -11.18 -11.29
N HIS A 5 -44.41 -12.05 -11.07
CA HIS A 5 -45.38 -11.94 -9.98
C HIS A 5 -45.08 -13.00 -8.90
N TRP A 6 -45.35 -12.65 -7.64
CA TRP A 6 -45.24 -13.56 -6.49
C TRP A 6 -46.65 -13.86 -5.98
N ASP A 7 -46.97 -15.14 -5.81
CA ASP A 7 -48.26 -15.54 -5.23
C ASP A 7 -48.18 -15.65 -3.71
N SER A 8 -49.34 -15.59 -3.03
CA SER A 8 -49.51 -15.49 -1.57
C SER A 8 -48.95 -16.64 -0.72
N CYS A 9 -48.34 -17.66 -1.36
CA CYS A 9 -47.63 -18.76 -0.71
C CYS A 9 -46.11 -18.76 -1.00
N GLY A 10 -45.55 -17.64 -1.48
CA GLY A 10 -44.09 -17.44 -1.55
C GLY A 10 -43.37 -18.23 -2.65
N ARG A 11 -44.01 -18.43 -3.81
CA ARG A 11 -43.41 -19.13 -4.96
C ARG A 11 -43.37 -18.22 -6.18
N PHE A 12 -42.22 -18.12 -6.83
CA PHE A 12 -41.98 -17.24 -7.99
C PHE A 12 -42.12 -18.01 -9.31
N THR A 13 -42.94 -17.52 -10.24
CA THR A 13 -43.15 -18.12 -11.57
C THR A 13 -42.74 -17.12 -12.68
N PRO A 14 -41.68 -17.41 -13.46
CA PRO A 14 -41.29 -16.56 -14.58
C PRO A 14 -42.11 -16.86 -15.87
N CYS A 15 -42.58 -15.80 -16.56
CA CYS A 15 -43.29 -15.92 -17.83
C CYS A 15 -42.36 -16.33 -18.99
N ARG A 16 -42.67 -17.44 -19.68
CA ARG A 16 -42.00 -17.86 -20.93
C ARG A 16 -42.59 -17.13 -22.15
N PRO A 17 -41.78 -16.59 -23.08
CA PRO A 17 -42.26 -16.16 -24.38
C PRO A 17 -42.50 -17.36 -25.32
N LYS A 18 -43.58 -17.29 -26.11
CA LYS A 18 -43.97 -18.30 -27.11
C LYS A 18 -43.14 -18.13 -28.40
N ASN A 19 -42.56 -19.24 -28.88
CA ASN A 19 -42.00 -19.34 -30.23
C ASN A 19 -43.13 -19.55 -31.26
N VAL A 20 -43.00 -18.90 -32.41
CA VAL A 20 -43.76 -19.21 -33.64
C VAL A 20 -42.74 -19.38 -34.77
N HIS A 21 -42.73 -20.57 -35.37
CA HIS A 21 -42.04 -20.93 -36.61
C HIS A 21 -43.10 -21.42 -37.60
N ASP A 22 -43.00 -20.96 -38.85
CA ASP A 22 -43.32 -21.60 -40.16
C ASP A 22 -43.69 -20.50 -41.17
N ASP A 23 -43.44 -20.58 -42.48
CA ASP A 23 -42.53 -21.34 -43.34
C ASP A 23 -42.66 -20.71 -44.74
N SER A 24 -41.75 -21.05 -45.66
CA SER A 24 -41.98 -21.17 -47.11
C SER A 24 -41.85 -19.95 -48.04
N SER A 25 -40.82 -20.09 -48.89
CA SER A 25 -40.85 -20.00 -50.37
C SER A 25 -40.25 -18.79 -51.12
N ARG A 26 -39.06 -19.07 -51.69
CA ARG A 26 -38.61 -18.89 -53.09
C ARG A 26 -38.97 -17.60 -53.84
N GLY A 27 -37.94 -16.92 -54.36
CA GLY A 27 -38.10 -16.07 -55.54
C GLY A 27 -36.98 -15.08 -55.86
N ASN A 28 -35.96 -15.57 -56.57
CA ASN A 28 -35.18 -14.92 -57.63
C ASN A 28 -34.82 -13.40 -57.64
N ALA A 29 -33.53 -13.21 -57.93
CA ALA A 29 -32.99 -12.34 -58.97
C ALA A 29 -32.81 -10.82 -58.70
N MET A 30 -31.55 -10.48 -58.40
CA MET A 30 -30.65 -9.67 -59.23
C MET A 30 -30.98 -8.18 -59.47
N LYS A 31 -30.02 -7.34 -59.04
CA LYS A 31 -29.59 -6.00 -59.50
C LYS A 31 -29.63 -4.98 -58.35
N THR A 32 -28.70 -4.05 -58.13
CA THR A 32 -27.42 -3.63 -58.72
C THR A 32 -26.85 -2.58 -57.76
N HIS A 33 -25.54 -2.65 -57.52
CA HIS A 33 -24.57 -1.60 -57.22
C HIS A 33 -24.98 -0.18 -56.74
N LYS A 34 -24.24 0.22 -55.68
CA LYS A 34 -23.66 1.55 -55.38
C LYS A 34 -24.56 2.61 -54.74
N THR A 35 -24.39 2.78 -53.42
CA THR A 35 -24.30 4.08 -52.71
C THR A 35 -23.71 3.79 -51.32
N ALA A 36 -22.41 4.01 -51.14
CA ALA A 36 -21.88 5.10 -50.32
C ALA A 36 -22.26 4.96 -48.82
N MET A 37 -21.48 4.22 -48.03
CA MET A 37 -20.35 4.75 -47.24
C MET A 37 -20.75 5.85 -46.25
N LEU A 38 -21.35 5.50 -45.10
CA LEU A 38 -21.33 6.37 -43.89
C LEU A 38 -21.86 5.73 -42.57
N VAL A 39 -21.42 4.54 -42.13
CA VAL A 39 -21.66 4.14 -40.71
C VAL A 39 -20.51 3.28 -40.19
N LEU A 40 -19.34 3.87 -40.04
CA LEU A 40 -18.23 3.26 -39.30
C LEU A 40 -17.53 4.37 -38.53
N CYS A 41 -17.92 4.63 -37.27
CA CYS A 41 -17.05 5.35 -36.32
C CYS A 41 -17.53 5.51 -34.85
N LEU A 42 -18.67 4.98 -34.36
CA LEU A 42 -19.17 5.44 -33.04
C LEU A 42 -19.42 4.41 -31.93
N PHE A 43 -18.87 3.19 -31.97
CA PHE A 43 -18.95 2.29 -30.81
C PHE A 43 -17.71 1.41 -30.56
N THR A 44 -16.51 1.99 -30.64
CA THR A 44 -15.27 1.40 -30.07
C THR A 44 -14.64 2.29 -28.99
N ALA A 45 -15.41 3.20 -28.39
CA ALA A 45 -14.96 4.09 -27.31
C ALA A 45 -15.46 3.66 -25.93
N GLY A 46 -15.57 2.34 -25.68
CA GLY A 46 -16.27 1.80 -24.50
C GLY A 46 -15.48 0.84 -23.62
N ILE A 47 -14.20 0.57 -23.91
CA ILE A 47 -13.31 -0.17 -23.00
C ILE A 47 -11.92 0.49 -23.08
N VAL A 48 -11.80 1.69 -22.53
CA VAL A 48 -10.50 2.11 -21.98
C VAL A 48 -10.44 1.48 -20.59
N LEU A 49 -10.12 0.18 -20.57
CA LEU A 49 -9.62 -0.46 -19.37
C LEU A 49 -8.37 0.33 -18.97
N SER A 50 -8.33 0.82 -17.73
CA SER A 50 -7.26 1.67 -17.21
C SER A 50 -5.89 0.97 -17.30
N ALA A 51 -5.23 1.08 -18.45
CA ALA A 51 -3.85 0.67 -18.69
C ALA A 51 -2.87 1.81 -18.34
N ALA A 52 -3.34 2.86 -17.65
CA ALA A 52 -2.54 4.01 -17.27
C ALA A 52 -1.50 3.71 -16.16
N ASP A 53 -1.56 2.51 -15.55
CA ASP A 53 -0.65 2.09 -14.48
C ASP A 53 0.42 1.05 -14.90
N ALA A 54 0.55 0.78 -16.20
CA ALA A 54 1.47 -0.23 -16.74
C ALA A 54 2.70 0.34 -17.47
N ASP A 55 2.99 1.64 -17.39
CA ASP A 55 4.24 2.19 -17.95
C ASP A 55 5.45 1.86 -17.04
N PRO A 56 6.38 0.98 -17.48
CA PRO A 56 7.56 0.62 -16.69
C PRO A 56 8.47 1.83 -16.42
N GLN A 57 8.48 2.84 -17.29
CA GLN A 57 9.29 4.04 -17.11
C GLN A 57 8.73 4.93 -16.00
N ARG A 58 7.40 5.09 -15.93
CA ARG A 58 6.73 5.82 -14.84
C ARG A 58 6.94 5.14 -13.48
N ARG A 59 6.82 3.80 -13.42
CA ARG A 59 7.11 3.02 -12.20
C ARG A 59 8.56 3.18 -11.73
N ARG A 60 9.53 3.12 -12.66
CA ARG A 60 10.95 3.34 -12.33
C ARG A 60 11.21 4.75 -11.78
N LYS A 61 10.63 5.79 -12.41
CA LYS A 61 10.75 7.18 -11.92
C LYS A 61 10.12 7.38 -10.55
N GLN A 62 8.94 6.82 -10.31
CA GLN A 62 8.25 6.93 -9.02
C GLN A 62 9.01 6.19 -7.90
N LYS A 63 9.48 4.96 -8.16
CA LYS A 63 10.30 4.20 -7.21
C LYS A 63 11.59 4.94 -6.86
N HIS A 64 12.28 5.49 -7.85
CA HIS A 64 13.48 6.30 -7.66
C HIS A 64 13.21 7.55 -6.81
N SER A 65 12.13 8.28 -7.08
CA SER A 65 11.71 9.44 -6.27
C SER A 65 11.46 9.04 -4.80
N HIS A 66 10.80 7.90 -4.58
CA HIS A 66 10.49 7.41 -3.25
C HIS A 66 11.74 6.98 -2.47
N HIS A 67 12.72 6.36 -3.14
CA HIS A 67 14.01 5.99 -2.53
C HIS A 67 14.80 7.24 -2.11
N GLN A 68 14.88 8.23 -3.00
CA GLN A 68 15.55 9.50 -2.70
C GLN A 68 14.91 10.23 -1.52
N LYS A 69 13.58 10.20 -1.42
CA LYS A 69 12.85 10.78 -0.30
C LYS A 69 13.23 10.12 1.03
N CYS A 70 13.15 8.79 1.11
CA CYS A 70 13.52 8.05 2.33
C CYS A 70 14.99 8.27 2.71
N ARG A 71 15.90 8.29 1.74
CA ARG A 71 17.31 8.58 1.98
C ARG A 71 17.53 9.98 2.54
N ARG A 72 16.82 10.99 2.02
CA ARG A 72 16.86 12.36 2.57
C ARG A 72 16.34 12.43 4.00
N ILE A 73 15.28 11.70 4.32
CA ILE A 73 14.71 11.65 5.67
C ILE A 73 15.71 11.00 6.64
N LEU A 74 16.28 9.85 6.27
CA LEU A 74 17.28 9.17 7.10
C LEU A 74 18.52 10.04 7.33
N ASN A 75 19.02 10.73 6.31
CA ASN A 75 20.12 11.70 6.47
C ASN A 75 19.80 12.80 7.49
N ARG A 76 18.54 13.25 7.58
CA ARG A 76 18.15 14.27 8.55
C ARG A 76 18.05 13.71 9.96
N ILE A 77 17.58 12.48 10.11
CA ILE A 77 17.20 11.89 11.41
C ILE A 77 18.34 11.11 12.05
N VAL A 78 19.01 10.29 11.27
CA VAL A 78 20.05 9.36 11.73
C VAL A 78 21.42 10.03 11.68
N GLY A 79 21.67 10.87 10.68
CA GLY A 79 22.94 11.58 10.52
C GLY A 79 23.60 11.28 9.17
N SER A 80 24.87 10.87 9.18
CA SER A 80 25.67 10.73 7.96
C SER A 80 25.22 9.53 7.13
N GLN A 81 25.47 9.57 5.82
CA GLN A 81 25.22 8.41 4.92
C GLN A 81 26.02 7.16 5.28
N LYS A 82 27.04 7.29 6.15
CA LYS A 82 27.79 6.14 6.67
C LYS A 82 27.04 5.40 7.78
N ASP A 83 26.06 6.06 8.37
CA ASP A 83 25.32 5.57 9.54
C ASP A 83 24.05 4.82 9.13
N PHE A 84 23.71 4.78 7.84
CA PHE A 84 22.62 3.96 7.35
C PHE A 84 22.80 3.52 5.89
N GLN A 85 22.18 2.40 5.54
CA GLN A 85 22.05 1.94 4.15
C GLN A 85 20.63 1.41 3.93
N LEU A 86 20.02 1.79 2.80
CA LEU A 86 18.71 1.28 2.40
C LEU A 86 18.88 -0.03 1.62
N TYR A 87 17.96 -0.97 1.85
CA TYR A 87 17.92 -2.27 1.20
C TYR A 87 16.50 -2.59 0.74
N GLU A 88 16.40 -3.44 -0.28
CA GLU A 88 15.18 -4.10 -0.69
C GLU A 88 15.38 -5.61 -0.67
N ALA A 89 14.46 -6.35 -0.07
CA ALA A 89 14.44 -7.81 -0.09
C ALA A 89 12.99 -8.30 -0.16
N ASP A 90 12.70 -9.20 -1.09
CA ASP A 90 11.36 -9.77 -1.30
C ASP A 90 10.25 -8.71 -1.42
N GLY A 91 10.56 -7.57 -2.07
CA GLY A 91 9.65 -6.43 -2.23
C GLY A 91 9.51 -5.53 -1.00
N PHE A 92 10.15 -5.86 0.12
CA PHE A 92 10.17 -5.03 1.32
C PHE A 92 11.41 -4.14 1.36
N ARG A 93 11.20 -2.86 1.68
CA ARG A 93 12.28 -1.89 1.85
C ARG A 93 12.56 -1.61 3.32
N PHE A 94 13.82 -1.74 3.71
CA PHE A 94 14.25 -1.46 5.07
C PHE A 94 15.57 -0.70 5.08
N ALA A 95 15.82 0.04 6.14
CA ALA A 95 17.12 0.64 6.40
C ALA A 95 17.89 -0.23 7.41
N MET A 96 19.17 -0.43 7.18
CA MET A 96 20.08 -0.79 8.27
C MET A 96 20.67 0.51 8.80
N VAL A 97 20.47 0.78 10.08
CA VAL A 97 21.00 1.94 10.78
C VAL A 97 22.05 1.47 11.77
N ARG A 98 23.20 2.15 11.81
CA ARG A 98 24.32 1.84 12.68
C ARG A 98 24.59 3.02 13.58
N ARG A 99 24.55 2.79 14.89
CA ARG A 99 24.86 3.80 15.91
C ARG A 99 25.88 3.21 16.86
N GLN A 100 27.10 3.72 16.86
CA GLN A 100 28.19 3.31 17.77
C GLN A 100 28.30 1.78 17.96
N ASP A 101 27.56 1.20 18.91
CA ASP A 101 27.57 -0.23 19.27
C ASP A 101 26.26 -1.00 18.95
N GLU A 102 25.27 -0.37 18.34
CA GLU A 102 24.00 -1.00 17.98
C GLU A 102 23.71 -0.93 16.46
N CYS A 103 23.09 -2.00 15.97
CA CYS A 103 22.53 -2.05 14.64
C CYS A 103 21.01 -2.16 14.73
N LEU A 104 20.32 -1.27 14.03
CA LEU A 104 18.88 -1.14 14.05
C LEU A 104 18.31 -1.33 12.65
N VAL A 105 17.10 -1.88 12.58
CA VAL A 105 16.31 -1.98 11.36
C VAL A 105 15.31 -0.82 11.33
N GLY A 106 15.39 0.02 10.30
CA GLY A 106 14.50 1.15 10.10
C GLY A 106 13.40 0.86 9.08
N LEU A 107 12.15 1.10 9.46
CA LEU A 107 10.98 0.96 8.58
C LEU A 107 10.17 2.25 8.55
N PHE A 108 9.65 2.61 7.37
CA PHE A 108 8.72 3.72 7.21
C PHE A 108 7.29 3.19 7.24
N THR A 109 6.45 3.70 8.12
CA THR A 109 5.08 3.19 8.26
C THR A 109 4.26 3.37 6.98
N ALA A 110 4.48 4.46 6.24
CA ALA A 110 3.77 4.71 4.99
C ALA A 110 4.11 3.71 3.85
N ASP A 111 5.16 2.90 4.00
CA ASP A 111 5.46 1.82 3.04
C ASP A 111 4.52 0.62 3.22
N TYR A 112 3.95 0.47 4.41
CA TYR A 112 3.33 -0.77 4.86
C TYR A 112 1.93 -0.62 5.43
N SER A 113 1.57 0.61 5.79
CA SER A 113 0.29 0.97 6.34
C SER A 113 -0.34 2.09 5.54
N GLN A 114 -1.66 2.05 5.42
CA GLN A 114 -2.47 3.10 4.82
C GLN A 114 -3.51 3.65 5.81
N VAL A 115 -3.29 3.45 7.12
CA VAL A 115 -4.18 4.00 8.14
C VAL A 115 -4.09 5.53 8.14
N GLU A 116 -5.23 6.17 7.97
CA GLU A 116 -5.33 7.62 7.94
C GLU A 116 -5.59 8.18 9.35
N GLY A 117 -4.92 9.29 9.65
CA GLY A 117 -5.21 10.13 10.82
C GLY A 117 -6.41 11.05 10.56
N TYR A 118 -6.35 12.26 11.10
CA TYR A 118 -7.46 13.21 10.99
C TYR A 118 -7.66 13.77 9.57
N ARG A 119 -6.57 14.01 8.82
CA ARG A 119 -6.56 14.54 7.45
C ARG A 119 -5.93 13.59 6.44
N GLY A 120 -5.15 12.62 6.90
CA GLY A 120 -4.45 11.68 6.04
C GLY A 120 -3.32 10.94 6.76
N ILE A 121 -2.40 10.37 6.00
CA ILE A 121 -1.37 9.48 6.54
C ILE A 121 -0.35 10.27 7.39
N THR A 122 -0.02 9.73 8.55
CA THR A 122 1.13 10.17 9.35
C THR A 122 2.26 9.15 9.26
N ASN A 123 3.25 9.46 8.42
CA ASN A 123 4.40 8.61 8.19
C ASN A 123 5.39 8.73 9.35
N CYS A 124 5.75 7.58 9.92
CA CYS A 124 6.73 7.46 10.98
C CYS A 124 7.92 6.61 10.52
N LEU A 125 9.13 6.99 10.94
CA LEU A 125 10.30 6.12 10.93
C LEU A 125 10.32 5.35 12.25
N VAL A 126 10.28 4.03 12.16
CA VAL A 126 10.36 3.10 13.28
C VAL A 126 11.73 2.45 13.25
N LEU A 127 12.51 2.60 14.31
CA LEU A 127 13.80 1.91 14.48
C LEU A 127 13.62 0.76 15.46
N LEU A 128 14.01 -0.42 15.02
CA LEU A 128 13.84 -1.69 15.72
C LEU A 128 15.22 -2.28 16.01
N ASP A 129 15.38 -2.96 17.14
CA ASP A 129 16.52 -3.85 17.30
C ASP A 129 16.39 -5.09 16.38
N LEU A 130 17.43 -5.92 16.34
CA LEU A 130 17.45 -7.11 15.49
C LEU A 130 16.42 -8.19 15.92
N ASN A 131 15.83 -8.06 17.11
CA ASN A 131 14.77 -8.93 17.61
C ASN A 131 13.36 -8.34 17.35
N GLY A 132 13.27 -7.16 16.72
CA GLY A 132 12.01 -6.48 16.43
C GLY A 132 11.46 -5.64 17.57
N VAL A 133 12.24 -5.38 18.62
CA VAL A 133 11.81 -4.48 19.70
C VAL A 133 11.93 -3.04 19.23
N VAL A 134 10.85 -2.26 19.35
CA VAL A 134 10.86 -0.84 19.01
C VAL A 134 11.83 -0.10 19.92
N LYS A 135 12.83 0.55 19.32
CA LYS A 135 13.83 1.38 20.03
C LYS A 135 13.52 2.86 19.92
N GLU A 136 12.97 3.30 18.79
CA GLU A 136 12.66 4.70 18.54
C GLU A 136 11.54 4.83 17.49
N VAL A 137 10.65 5.80 17.67
CA VAL A 137 9.63 6.17 16.69
C VAL A 137 9.72 7.67 16.45
N LYS A 138 9.76 8.10 15.19
CA LYS A 138 9.70 9.52 14.82
C LYS A 138 8.69 9.76 13.73
N VAL A 139 7.84 10.77 13.92
CA VAL A 139 7.05 11.32 12.82
C VAL A 139 8.00 12.01 11.84
N VAL A 140 7.97 11.59 10.57
CA VAL A 140 8.84 12.13 9.52
C VAL A 140 8.09 13.00 8.51
N GLU A 141 6.80 12.71 8.35
CA GLU A 141 5.88 13.43 7.48
C GLU A 141 4.46 13.17 7.96
N SER A 142 3.57 14.16 7.85
CA SER A 142 2.18 14.01 8.25
C SER A 142 1.31 14.96 7.43
N GLU A 143 0.14 14.47 7.04
CA GLU A 143 -0.90 15.26 6.37
C GLU A 143 -1.86 15.93 7.38
N ASP A 144 -1.75 15.54 8.65
CA ASP A 144 -2.52 16.09 9.76
C ASP A 144 -2.16 17.54 10.08
N THR A 145 -3.01 18.17 10.88
CA THR A 145 -2.85 19.56 11.29
C THR A 145 -1.60 19.70 12.17
N PRO A 146 -0.56 20.46 11.75
CA PRO A 146 0.75 20.45 12.40
C PRO A 146 0.75 20.76 13.91
N PRO A 147 -0.07 21.69 14.43
CA PRO A 147 -0.17 21.93 15.87
C PRO A 147 -0.54 20.69 16.70
N TYR A 148 -1.39 19.80 16.18
CA TYR A 148 -1.80 18.57 16.89
C TYR A 148 -0.70 17.50 16.84
N VAL A 149 -0.02 17.36 15.70
CA VAL A 149 1.16 16.48 15.57
C VAL A 149 2.30 16.93 16.50
N GLN A 150 2.57 18.24 16.58
CA GLN A 150 3.56 18.75 17.52
C GLN A 150 3.13 18.56 18.98
N ARG A 151 1.83 18.60 19.25
CA ARG A 151 1.29 18.38 20.60
C ARG A 151 1.50 16.94 21.04
N LEU A 152 1.16 15.94 20.21
CA LEU A 152 1.33 14.54 20.60
C LEU A 152 2.82 14.18 20.79
N ILE A 153 3.71 14.75 19.97
CA ILE A 153 5.16 14.60 20.15
C ILE A 153 5.61 15.20 21.50
N ARG A 154 5.20 16.44 21.81
CA ARG A 154 5.55 17.08 23.09
C ARG A 154 5.01 16.36 24.32
N MET A 155 3.84 15.73 24.18
CA MET A 155 3.18 15.02 25.27
C MET A 155 3.71 13.61 25.47
N GLY A 156 4.74 13.19 24.73
CA GLY A 156 5.40 11.92 24.96
C GLY A 156 4.66 10.72 24.36
N PHE A 157 3.79 10.93 23.38
CA PHE A 157 2.99 9.82 22.81
C PHE A 157 3.86 8.76 22.12
N LEU A 158 4.89 9.18 21.38
CA LEU A 158 5.74 8.26 20.62
C LEU A 158 6.62 7.39 21.53
N GLU A 159 7.01 7.94 22.67
CA GLU A 159 7.83 7.30 23.68
C GLU A 159 7.09 6.12 24.34
N GLN A 160 5.77 6.19 24.43
CA GLN A 160 4.94 5.08 24.92
C GLN A 160 4.97 3.85 23.98
N LEU A 161 5.37 4.02 22.72
CA LEU A 161 5.47 2.93 21.74
C LEU A 161 6.83 2.20 21.81
N VAL A 162 7.80 2.73 22.55
CA VAL A 162 9.12 2.11 22.71
C VAL A 162 9.01 0.85 23.57
N GLY A 163 9.72 -0.21 23.18
CA GLY A 163 9.67 -1.51 23.83
C GLY A 163 8.61 -2.46 23.27
N LEU A 164 7.73 -1.98 22.38
CA LEU A 164 6.72 -2.79 21.72
C LEU A 164 7.39 -3.85 20.82
N LYS A 165 6.81 -5.04 20.76
CA LYS A 165 7.24 -6.16 19.92
C LYS A 165 6.14 -6.57 18.94
N PRO A 166 6.50 -7.24 17.83
CA PRO A 166 5.51 -7.78 16.91
C PRO A 166 4.51 -8.71 17.62
N GLY A 167 3.23 -8.54 17.30
CA GLY A 167 2.13 -9.31 17.90
C GLY A 167 1.61 -8.77 19.24
N GLN A 168 2.20 -7.69 19.78
CA GLN A 168 1.65 -7.00 20.93
C GLN A 168 0.69 -5.89 20.51
N THR A 169 -0.38 -5.71 21.27
CA THR A 169 -1.25 -4.55 21.15
C THR A 169 -0.74 -3.45 22.10
N PRO A 170 -0.33 -2.29 21.59
CA PRO A 170 0.11 -1.18 22.43
C PRO A 170 -1.06 -0.60 23.23
N GLU A 171 -0.95 -0.66 24.56
CA GLU A 171 -1.80 0.07 25.49
C GLU A 171 -1.17 1.45 25.72
N VAL A 172 -1.61 2.44 24.94
CA VAL A 172 -1.07 3.80 24.96
C VAL A 172 -2.16 4.84 25.16
N ASP A 173 -1.85 5.87 25.94
CA ASP A 173 -2.76 6.97 26.20
C ASP A 173 -2.72 7.97 25.04
N ALA A 174 -3.84 8.07 24.34
CA ALA A 174 -4.01 9.04 23.28
C ALA A 174 -4.01 10.49 23.82
N VAL A 175 -3.55 11.42 23.00
CA VAL A 175 -3.47 12.82 23.36
C VAL A 175 -4.78 13.54 23.03
N SER A 176 -5.38 14.20 24.02
CA SER A 176 -6.64 14.93 23.85
C SER A 176 -6.54 15.96 22.70
N GLY A 177 -7.51 15.90 21.78
CA GLY A 177 -7.55 16.72 20.57
C GLY A 177 -6.68 16.21 19.41
N ALA A 178 -5.97 15.10 19.59
CA ALA A 178 -5.19 14.41 18.58
C ALA A 178 -5.45 12.88 18.58
N THR A 179 -6.57 12.43 19.17
CA THR A 179 -6.88 11.01 19.39
C THR A 179 -6.85 10.20 18.10
N ILE A 180 -7.50 10.68 17.03
CA ILE A 180 -7.54 9.99 15.73
C ILE A 180 -6.14 9.82 15.15
N THR A 181 -5.31 10.87 15.21
CA THR A 181 -3.90 10.79 14.77
C THR A 181 -3.09 9.81 15.63
N CYS A 182 -3.32 9.79 16.95
CA CYS A 182 -2.64 8.85 17.85
C CYS A 182 -3.00 7.40 17.52
N ASP A 183 -4.29 7.11 17.35
CA ASP A 183 -4.78 5.79 16.96
C ASP A 183 -4.22 5.36 15.59
N ALA A 184 -4.18 6.28 14.62
CA ALA A 184 -3.59 6.00 13.31
C ALA A 184 -2.10 5.66 13.40
N ILE A 185 -1.30 6.42 14.16
CA ILE A 185 0.13 6.12 14.37
C ILE A 185 0.30 4.75 15.05
N ARG A 186 -0.53 4.46 16.07
CA ARG A 186 -0.53 3.18 16.78
C ARG A 186 -0.78 2.01 15.83
N ASP A 187 -1.84 2.10 15.03
CA ASP A 187 -2.28 1.02 14.16
C ASP A 187 -1.28 0.83 12.99
N SER A 188 -0.77 1.93 12.42
CA SER A 188 0.30 1.88 11.42
C SER A 188 1.59 1.26 11.95
N LEU A 189 1.95 1.49 13.22
CA LEU A 189 3.09 0.83 13.84
C LEU A 189 2.84 -0.68 13.92
N VAL A 190 1.68 -1.12 14.41
CA VAL A 190 1.34 -2.54 14.53
C VAL A 190 1.43 -3.26 13.18
N GLU A 191 0.86 -2.67 12.12
CA GLU A 191 0.96 -3.23 10.75
C GLU A 191 2.43 -3.31 10.28
N THR A 192 3.23 -2.29 10.58
CA THR A 192 4.66 -2.25 10.24
C THR A 192 5.46 -3.33 10.99
N LEU A 193 5.13 -3.62 12.25
CA LEU A 193 5.76 -4.69 13.02
C LEU A 193 5.45 -6.08 12.46
N VAL A 194 4.26 -6.29 11.90
CA VAL A 194 3.94 -7.53 11.17
C VAL A 194 4.85 -7.68 9.95
N VAL A 195 5.15 -6.58 9.26
CA VAL A 195 6.08 -6.59 8.13
C VAL A 195 7.51 -6.88 8.58
N PHE A 196 7.98 -6.33 9.71
CA PHE A 196 9.30 -6.67 10.25
C PHE A 196 9.49 -8.18 10.38
N ASN A 197 8.49 -8.91 10.90
CA ASN A 197 8.56 -10.37 11.00
C ASN A 197 8.73 -11.06 9.64
N LYS A 198 8.04 -10.57 8.60
CA LYS A 198 8.18 -11.10 7.23
C LYS A 198 9.59 -10.87 6.70
N ILE A 199 10.16 -9.68 6.94
CA ILE A 199 11.54 -9.36 6.55
C ILE A 199 12.51 -10.26 7.33
N ALA A 200 12.36 -10.40 8.64
CA ALA A 200 13.24 -11.21 9.48
C ALA A 200 13.22 -12.71 9.13
N GLN A 201 12.11 -13.20 8.54
CA GLN A 201 12.00 -14.57 8.02
C GLN A 201 12.80 -14.81 6.74
N CYS A 202 13.01 -13.78 5.91
CA CYS A 202 13.74 -13.92 4.63
C CYS A 202 15.14 -13.29 4.67
N VAL A 203 15.40 -12.36 5.60
CA VAL A 203 16.67 -11.66 5.76
C VAL A 203 17.34 -12.03 7.08
N ASP A 204 18.63 -12.30 7.01
CA ASP A 204 19.54 -12.42 8.14
C ASP A 204 20.26 -11.10 8.39
N PHE A 205 20.09 -10.57 9.60
CA PHE A 205 20.72 -9.33 10.07
C PHE A 205 21.95 -9.57 10.95
N SER A 206 22.36 -10.84 11.16
CA SER A 206 23.47 -11.19 12.06
C SER A 206 24.84 -10.73 11.55
N ALA A 207 24.97 -10.56 10.23
CA ALA A 207 26.17 -10.07 9.59
C ALA A 207 26.16 -8.53 9.48
N HIS A 208 27.34 -7.96 9.21
CA HIS A 208 27.50 -6.52 9.00
C HIS A 208 26.60 -5.99 7.86
N GLU A 209 26.48 -6.77 6.79
CA GLU A 209 25.54 -6.51 5.70
C GLU A 209 24.43 -7.56 5.74
N PRO A 210 23.16 -7.15 5.59
CA PRO A 210 22.03 -8.06 5.61
C PRO A 210 22.09 -8.99 4.39
N ARG A 211 21.75 -10.26 4.59
CA ARG A 211 21.77 -11.29 3.55
C ARG A 211 20.48 -12.07 3.52
N GLY A 212 20.12 -12.60 2.36
CA GLY A 212 19.01 -13.54 2.26
C GLY A 212 19.30 -14.80 3.06
N ARG A 213 18.31 -15.31 3.79
CA ARG A 213 18.37 -16.64 4.43
C ARG A 213 18.29 -17.77 3.41
N THR A 214 17.73 -17.51 2.24
CA THR A 214 17.64 -18.44 1.11
C THR A 214 18.30 -17.84 -0.13
N PRO A 215 18.75 -18.68 -1.09
CA PRO A 215 19.31 -18.19 -2.36
C PRO A 215 18.37 -17.32 -3.18
N ASP A 216 17.06 -17.53 -3.03
CA ASP A 216 16.02 -16.79 -3.77
C ASP A 216 15.74 -15.41 -3.17
N CYS A 217 15.99 -15.23 -1.87
CA CYS A 217 15.86 -13.93 -1.21
C CYS A 217 17.10 -13.06 -1.49
N LYS A 218 17.06 -12.31 -2.59
CA LYS A 218 18.12 -11.34 -2.90
C LYS A 218 17.91 -10.07 -2.08
N VAL A 219 18.93 -9.71 -1.29
CA VAL A 219 19.00 -8.42 -0.60
C VAL A 219 19.80 -7.46 -1.46
N ILE A 220 19.14 -6.38 -1.90
CA ILE A 220 19.70 -5.42 -2.85
C ILE A 220 19.88 -4.08 -2.13
N ALA A 221 21.10 -3.55 -2.12
CA ALA A 221 21.35 -2.20 -1.63
C ALA A 221 20.74 -1.15 -2.58
N ILE A 222 20.07 -0.16 -2.00
CA ILE A 222 19.45 0.96 -2.73
C ILE A 222 20.37 2.18 -2.63
N GLU A 223 20.77 2.73 -3.77
CA GLU A 223 21.58 3.97 -3.88
C GLU A 223 20.75 5.26 -3.79
#